data_AF-A0A0K8QUB6-F1
#
_entry.id   AF-A0A0K8QUB6-F1
#
_cell.length_a   1.000
_cell.length_b   1.000
_cell.length_c   1.000
_cell.angle_alpha   90.00
_cell.angle_beta   90.00
_cell.angle_gamma   90.00
#
_symmetry.space_group_name_H-M   'P 1'
#
loop_
_entity.id
_entity.type
_entity.pdbx_description
1 polymer ?
#
loop_
_entity_poly.entity_id
_entity_poly.type
_entity_poly.pdbx_seq_one_letter_code
_entity_poly.pdbx_strand_id
1 'polypeptide(L)' 'MGYEALNQYRIMWVLVFFDLPVETKKQRKAATLFRKSLINDGFTMFQFSIYMRNCPSRENADVHVKRVKGMLPG' A
#
# COMPACT_ATOMS: atom_id res chain seq x y z
N MET A 1 31.64 -2.41 15.19
CA MET A 1 31.16 -3.81 15.32
C MET A 1 29.66 -3.76 15.03
N GLY A 2 29.08 -4.00 13.87
CA GLY A 2 29.52 -4.56 12.60
C GLY A 2 28.21 -4.87 11.85
N TYR A 3 27.66 -3.87 11.13
CA TYR A 3 26.48 -4.06 10.26
C TYR A 3 26.86 -4.00 8.78
N GLU A 4 28.14 -4.18 8.45
CA GLU A 4 28.66 -4.18 7.08
C GLU A 4 28.79 -5.60 6.48
N ALA A 5 27.84 -6.49 6.77
CA ALA A 5 27.81 -7.79 6.11
C ALA A 5 26.48 -8.03 5.37
N LEU A 6 26.55 -7.78 4.05
CA LEU A 6 25.75 -8.29 2.93
C LEU A 6 24.45 -7.52 2.58
N ASN A 7 24.63 -6.55 1.67
CA ASN A 7 23.61 -6.06 0.73
C ASN A 7 23.06 -7.23 -0.11
N GLN A 8 22.14 -8.01 0.46
CA GLN A 8 21.28 -8.93 -0.27
C GLN A 8 19.93 -8.25 -0.33
N TYR A 9 19.50 -7.81 -1.52
CA TYR A 9 18.19 -7.22 -1.78
C TYR A 9 17.10 -7.80 -0.88
N ARG A 10 16.78 -7.11 0.22
CA ARG A 10 15.75 -7.57 1.17
C ARG A 10 14.42 -7.20 0.55
N ILE A 11 13.93 -8.09 -0.29
CA ILE A 11 12.58 -8.03 -0.83
C ILE A 11 11.62 -7.89 0.35
N MET A 12 10.87 -6.79 0.37
CA MET A 12 9.85 -6.51 1.36
C MET A 12 8.47 -6.62 0.74
N TRP A 13 7.47 -6.92 1.55
CA TRP A 13 6.07 -6.85 1.16
C TRP A 13 5.39 -5.76 1.97
N VAL A 14 4.70 -4.86 1.28
CA VAL A 14 3.80 -3.90 1.91
C VAL A 14 2.38 -4.43 1.74
N LEU A 15 1.68 -4.62 2.87
CA LEU A 15 0.28 -5.00 2.89
C LEU A 15 -0.56 -3.83 3.39
N VAL A 16 -1.67 -3.56 2.71
CA VAL A 16 -2.64 -2.52 3.07
C VAL A 16 -3.96 -3.20 3.40
N PHE A 17 -4.34 -3.11 4.67
CA PHE A 17 -5.64 -3.52 5.19
C PHE A 17 -6.46 -2.26 5.42
N PHE A 18 -7.69 -2.23 4.93
CA PHE A 18 -8.56 -1.07 5.13
C PHE A 18 -10.02 -1.49 5.30
N ASP A 19 -10.74 -0.69 6.07
CA ASP A 19 -12.19 -0.72 6.10
C ASP A 19 -12.69 0.71 5.87
N LEU A 20 -13.44 0.91 4.79
CA LEU A 20 -13.92 2.22 4.37
C LEU A 20 -15.45 2.16 4.32
N PRO A 21 -16.14 3.22 4.78
CA PRO A 21 -17.59 3.26 4.72
C PRO A 21 -18.08 3.25 3.26
N VAL A 22 -19.24 2.63 3.00
CA VAL A 22 -19.80 2.43 1.64
C VAL A 22 -21.32 2.63 1.53
N GLU A 23 -21.96 3.17 2.57
CA GLU A 23 -23.42 3.32 2.64
C GLU A 23 -23.95 4.38 1.66
N THR A 24 -23.23 5.50 1.54
CA THR A 24 -23.61 6.61 0.66
C THR A 24 -22.90 6.56 -0.70
N LYS A 25 -23.47 7.22 -1.71
CA LYS A 25 -22.83 7.35 -3.05
C LYS A 25 -21.44 8.02 -2.96
N LYS A 26 -21.29 9.03 -2.09
CA LYS A 26 -20.02 9.74 -1.86
C LYS A 26 -18.97 8.81 -1.26
N GLN A 27 -19.34 8.03 -0.25
CA GLN A 27 -18.49 7.04 0.40
C GLN A 27 -18.02 5.95 -0.58
N ARG A 28 -18.94 5.37 -1.37
CA ARG A 28 -18.58 4.38 -2.42
C ARG A 28 -17.60 4.95 -3.46
N LYS A 29 -17.79 6.21 -3.86
CA LYS A 29 -16.87 6.89 -4.78
C LYS A 29 -15.48 7.06 -4.16
N ALA A 30 -15.40 7.45 -2.89
CA ALA A 30 -14.14 7.60 -2.16
C ALA A 30 -13.42 6.25 -2.00
N ALA A 31 -14.13 5.20 -1.59
CA ALA A 31 -13.56 3.85 -1.48
C ALA A 31 -13.08 3.30 -2.83
N THR A 32 -13.84 3.54 -3.90
CA THR A 32 -13.43 3.17 -5.27
C THR A 32 -12.18 3.94 -5.70
N LEU A 33 -12.09 5.23 -5.38
CA LEU A 33 -10.93 6.05 -5.70
C LEU A 33 -9.69 5.55 -4.94
N PHE A 34 -9.82 5.24 -3.64
CA PHE A 34 -8.72 4.69 -2.85
C PHE A 34 -8.20 3.37 -3.43
N ARG A 35 -9.09 2.42 -3.76
CA ARG A 35 -8.72 1.17 -4.45
C ARG A 35 -7.98 1.43 -5.77
N LYS A 36 -8.47 2.38 -6.59
CA LYS A 36 -7.82 2.73 -7.86
C LYS A 36 -6.44 3.33 -7.64
N SER A 37 -6.27 4.18 -6.64
CA SER A 37 -4.97 4.75 -6.27
C SER A 37 -3.97 3.66 -5.84
N LEU A 38 -4.41 2.65 -5.08
CA LEU A 38 -3.56 1.50 -4.74
C LEU A 38 -3.11 0.73 -5.98
N ILE A 39 -4.04 0.43 -6.90
CA ILE A 39 -3.73 -0.28 -8.15
C ILE A 39 -2.75 0.54 -9.01
N ASN A 40 -2.96 1.85 -9.12
CA ASN A 40 -2.10 2.75 -9.88
C ASN A 40 -0.70 2.90 -9.25
N ASP A 41 -0.58 2.82 -7.92
CA ASP A 41 0.71 2.78 -7.22
C ASP A 41 1.31 1.35 -7.21
N GLY A 42 0.68 0.42 -7.95
CA GLY A 42 1.15 -0.92 -8.25
C GLY A 42 1.00 -1.92 -7.11
N PHE A 43 -0.03 -1.76 -6.29
CA PHE A 43 -0.52 -2.82 -5.41
C PHE A 43 -1.45 -3.77 -6.16
N THR A 44 -1.37 -5.06 -5.84
CA THR A 44 -2.27 -6.09 -6.35
C THR A 44 -3.27 -6.48 -5.27
N MET A 45 -4.52 -6.72 -5.68
CA MET A 45 -5.56 -7.21 -4.77
C MET A 45 -5.29 -8.68 -4.42
N PHE A 46 -5.14 -8.97 -3.14
CA PHE A 46 -5.00 -10.35 -2.64
C PHE A 46 -6.35 -10.92 -2.21
N GLN A 47 -7.10 -10.14 -1.44
CA GLN A 47 -8.46 -10.43 -0.99
C GLN A 47 -9.27 -9.13 -0.94
N PHE A 48 -10.59 -9.21 -0.76
CA PHE A 48 -11.38 -8.04 -0.42
C PHE A 48 -10.75 -7.27 0.75
N SER A 49 -10.60 -5.95 0.58
CA SER A 49 -9.94 -5.04 1.54
C SER A 49 -8.47 -5.32 1.87
N ILE A 50 -7.78 -6.20 1.14
CA ILE A 50 -6.37 -6.53 1.35
C ILE A 50 -5.60 -6.41 0.04
N TYR A 51 -4.62 -5.52 0.04
CA TYR A 51 -3.75 -5.23 -1.10
C TYR A 51 -2.29 -5.43 -0.74
N MET A 52 -1.48 -5.92 -1.68
CA MET A 52 -0.06 -6.18 -1.45
C MET A 52 0.82 -5.68 -2.58
N ARG A 53 2.04 -5.26 -2.24
CA ARG A 53 3.07 -4.84 -3.19
C ARG A 53 4.42 -5.39 -2.80
N ASN A 54 5.15 -5.92 -3.77
CA ASN A 54 6.54 -6.32 -3.62
C ASN A 54 7.44 -5.09 -3.77
N CYS A 55 8.32 -4.87 -2.80
CA CYS A 55 9.25 -3.75 -2.77
C CYS A 55 10.70 -4.28 -2.74
N PRO A 56 11.59 -3.81 -3.63
CA PRO A 56 12.96 -4.31 -3.72
C PRO A 56 13.87 -3.84 -2.57
N SER A 57 13.43 -2.83 -1.80
CA SER A 57 14.15 -2.30 -0.64
C SER A 57 13.21 -1.70 0.41
N ARG A 58 13.77 -1.40 1.58
CA ARG A 58 13.05 -0.73 2.66
C ARG A 58 12.67 0.70 2.30
N GLU A 59 13.55 1.44 1.67
CA GLU A 59 13.33 2.83 1.26
C GLU A 59 12.17 2.90 0.25
N ASN A 60 12.10 1.93 -0.68
CA ASN A 60 10.97 1.82 -1.60
C ASN A 60 9.66 1.51 -0.87
N ALA A 61 9.67 0.58 0.09
CA ALA A 61 8.52 0.27 0.92
C ALA A 61 8.02 1.51 1.69
N ASP A 62 8.93 2.28 2.30
CA ASP A 62 8.60 3.48 3.08
C ASP A 62 7.95 4.58 2.21
N VAL A 63 8.44 4.76 0.98
CA VAL A 63 7.82 5.68 0.00
C VAL A 63 6.37 5.29 -0.28
N HIS A 64 6.11 4.00 -0.53
CA HIS A 64 4.76 3.51 -0.82
C HIS A 64 3.85 3.57 0.42
N VAL A 65 4.36 3.26 1.62
CA VAL A 65 3.61 3.45 2.88
C VAL A 65 3.20 4.92 3.06
N LYS A 66 4.11 5.87 2.80
CA LYS A 66 3.80 7.30 2.90
C LYS A 66 2.73 7.73 1.88
N ARG A 67 2.82 7.25 0.64
CA ARG A 67 1.81 7.52 -0.40
C ARG A 67 0.44 6.99 -0.02
N VAL A 68 0.34 5.74 0.44
CA VAL A 68 -0.92 5.13 0.86
C VAL A 68 -1.60 5.94 1.96
N LYS A 69 -0.83 6.40 2.98
CA LYS A 69 -1.36 7.27 4.03
C LYS A 69 -1.89 8.60 3.49
N GLY A 70 -1.22 9.18 2.50
CA GLY A 70 -1.69 10.42 1.84
C GLY A 70 -2.89 10.24 0.91
N MET A 71 -3.19 9.00 0.49
CA MET A 71 -4.35 8.67 -0.35
C MET A 71 -5.62 8.42 0.46
N LEU A 72 -5.53 8.33 1.80
CA LEU A 72 -6.68 8.06 2.64
C LEU A 72 -7.80 9.09 2.37
N PRO A 73 -9.05 8.63 2.20
CA PRO A 73 -10.16 9.56 2.01
C PRO A 73 -10.33 10.42 3.26
N GLY A 74 -10.32 11.73 3.07
CA GLY A 74 -10.60 12.73 4.12
C GLY A 74 -12.09 12.95 4.37
#